data_AF-A0A6A5ZZA2-F1
#
_entry.id   AF-A0A6A5ZZA2-F1
#
_cell.length_a   1.000
_cell.length_b   1.000
_cell.length_c   1.000
_cell.angle_alpha   90.00
_cell.angle_beta   90.00
_cell.angle_gamma   90.00
#
_symmetry.space_group_name_H-M   'P 1'
#
loop_
_entity.id
_entity.type
_entity.pdbx_description
1 polymer ?
#
loop_
_entity_poly.entity_id
_entity_poly.type
_entity_poly.pdbx_seq_one_letter_code
_entity_poly.pdbx_strand_id
1 'polypeptide(L)'
;MYISPIFIAGLVLASAEVVLGGSRFWEAKAPNKRTNHSPDYLAMETLNATSLLLKRAISIEHRPGDNKASRIWPDKKIRYCFDDPNDVVVKGLWDSARRLWAQLERHDFKYEEVSDSVCNSQRSSVLRIYYNDYGRLMSSLGIPVIDATDNNAQGPSMHLSDMVGVGQDDVTANVAHELGHAWGLAHEHQIPDYWEVAPMDSMDGWSLPMSGKTKEFDSSSFNCQNLKDHDQAVASVQAKIDAATGEEREVLEVDLQRLCVSRDVAAKHGFSAADWLPTIHTANMVVDSNFDRDSLMMYPSRAGGIGSGNARLIIMTFKDGTLIPNRLVPSNMDIDHLVTLYGNAASSTLGVPHTSKSSGFRNRIRKVRSKLDFRRAGDTAAGLC
;
A
#
# COMPACT_ATOMS: atom_id res chain seq x y z
N MET A 1 45.94 -36.09 3.02
CA MET A 1 45.50 -34.80 3.60
C MET A 1 44.08 -34.58 3.11
N TYR A 2 43.09 -34.95 3.93
CA TYR A 2 41.68 -35.00 3.54
C TYR A 2 41.00 -33.69 3.95
N ILE A 3 40.37 -32.99 3.00
CA ILE A 3 39.57 -31.78 3.27
C ILE A 3 38.09 -32.20 3.26
N SER A 4 37.42 -31.90 4.37
CA SER A 4 36.04 -32.29 4.68
C SER A 4 35.01 -31.41 3.94
N PRO A 5 33.91 -31.98 3.39
CA PRO A 5 32.83 -31.22 2.77
C PRO A 5 31.66 -31.10 3.75
N ILE A 6 31.74 -30.19 4.72
CA ILE A 6 30.59 -29.79 5.54
C ILE A 6 30.68 -28.29 5.77
N PHE A 7 30.08 -27.49 4.90
CA PHE A 7 29.76 -26.09 5.18
C PHE A 7 28.80 -25.47 4.13
N ILE A 8 27.68 -26.13 3.80
CA ILE A 8 26.58 -25.46 3.07
C ILE A 8 25.23 -26.01 3.57
N ALA A 9 24.26 -25.09 3.75
CA ALA A 9 22.85 -25.25 4.15
C ALA A 9 22.56 -25.12 5.67
N GLY A 10 21.64 -24.27 6.14
CA GLY A 10 20.71 -23.41 5.42
C GLY A 10 20.07 -22.38 6.36
N LEU A 11 19.85 -21.19 5.83
CA LEU A 11 19.11 -20.08 6.45
C LEU A 11 18.05 -19.70 5.40
N VAL A 12 16.83 -20.20 5.57
CA VAL A 12 15.67 -19.80 4.76
C VAL A 12 14.48 -19.62 5.69
N LEU A 13 14.34 -18.39 6.17
CA LEU A 13 13.08 -17.80 6.63
C LEU A 13 13.12 -16.36 6.12
N ALA A 14 12.55 -16.12 4.94
CA ALA A 14 12.35 -14.78 4.38
C ALA A 14 10.85 -14.56 4.21
N SER A 15 10.37 -13.58 4.98
CA SER A 15 9.00 -13.09 5.08
C SER A 15 8.59 -12.28 3.86
N ALA A 16 7.29 -12.31 3.55
CA ALA A 16 6.67 -11.53 2.49
C ALA A 16 6.54 -10.05 2.86
N GLU A 17 6.99 -9.14 2.00
CA GLU A 17 6.63 -7.72 2.10
C GLU A 17 5.40 -7.44 1.22
N VAL A 18 4.41 -6.87 1.90
CA VAL A 18 3.13 -6.38 1.39
C VAL A 18 3.35 -5.13 0.56
N VAL A 19 2.47 -4.85 -0.41
CA VAL A 19 2.35 -3.52 -1.04
C VAL A 19 2.03 -2.48 0.05
N LEU A 20 3.07 -1.88 0.61
CA LEU A 20 2.97 -0.81 1.59
C LEU A 20 2.57 0.46 0.86
N GLY A 21 1.50 1.11 1.33
CA GLY A 21 1.05 2.41 0.82
C GLY A 21 1.80 3.59 1.45
N GLY A 22 2.84 3.34 2.24
CA GLY A 22 3.62 4.41 2.87
C GLY A 22 4.80 4.85 2.03
N SER A 23 5.00 6.17 2.00
CA SER A 23 6.12 6.79 1.32
C SER A 23 7.31 6.98 2.26
N ARG A 24 8.52 6.83 1.72
CA ARG A 24 9.75 7.26 2.41
C ARG A 24 9.85 8.77 2.54
N PHE A 25 8.99 9.47 1.81
CA PHE A 25 8.81 10.91 1.82
C PHE A 25 8.35 11.48 3.15
N TRP A 26 7.72 10.62 3.96
CA TRP A 26 7.37 10.96 5.31
C TRP A 26 8.51 10.70 6.30
N GLU A 27 9.54 9.94 5.96
CA GLU A 27 10.64 9.65 6.89
C GLU A 27 11.63 10.82 6.94
N ALA A 28 11.82 11.43 8.12
CA ALA A 28 13.04 12.16 8.36
C ALA A 28 14.19 11.17 8.58
N LYS A 29 15.37 11.51 8.06
CA LYS A 29 16.52 10.60 8.12
C LYS A 29 16.88 10.29 9.58
N ALA A 30 16.62 9.05 10.01
CA ALA A 30 17.35 8.45 11.12
C ALA A 30 18.80 8.16 10.65
N PRO A 31 19.82 8.30 11.53
CA PRO A 31 21.18 7.92 11.20
C PRO A 31 21.27 6.40 11.02
N ASN A 32 21.55 5.99 9.79
CA ASN A 32 21.58 4.60 9.31
C ASN A 32 22.42 3.64 10.19
N LYS A 33 21.85 2.48 10.54
CA LYS A 33 22.61 1.23 10.72
C LYS A 33 21.87 0.03 10.09
N ARG A 34 22.58 -0.53 9.10
CA ARG A 34 22.51 -1.88 8.49
C ARG A 34 21.51 -2.15 7.36
N THR A 35 22.13 -2.56 6.25
CA THR A 35 21.66 -3.02 4.95
C THR A 35 21.31 -4.50 4.95
N ASN A 36 20.27 -4.90 4.22
CA ASN A 36 20.11 -6.28 3.71
C ASN A 36 19.57 -6.25 2.26
N HIS A 37 19.92 -7.28 1.50
CA HIS A 37 19.74 -7.40 0.05
C HIS A 37 18.36 -7.91 -0.37
N SER A 38 17.88 -7.45 -1.52
CA SER A 38 16.59 -7.77 -2.16
C SER A 38 16.67 -9.03 -3.04
N PRO A 39 15.64 -9.88 -3.10
CA PRO A 39 15.53 -10.97 -4.08
C PRO A 39 14.77 -10.56 -5.36
N ASP A 40 15.08 -11.23 -6.47
CA ASP A 40 14.43 -11.12 -7.79
C ASP A 40 13.11 -11.89 -7.87
N TYR A 41 12.09 -11.31 -8.51
CA TYR A 41 10.90 -12.03 -8.98
C TYR A 41 10.36 -11.53 -10.34
N LEU A 42 9.79 -12.49 -11.08
CA LEU A 42 9.28 -12.41 -12.45
C LEU A 42 7.85 -11.85 -12.54
N ALA A 43 7.57 -11.18 -13.67
CA ALA A 43 6.27 -10.65 -14.06
C ALA A 43 5.27 -11.74 -14.48
N MET A 44 4.01 -11.65 -14.03
CA MET A 44 2.88 -12.39 -14.62
C MET A 44 1.56 -11.60 -14.66
N GLU A 45 1.20 -11.24 -15.89
CA GLU A 45 -0.09 -11.38 -16.60
C GLU A 45 -1.45 -10.92 -15.99
N THR A 46 -1.92 -9.79 -16.54
CA THR A 46 -3.18 -9.53 -17.30
C THR A 46 -4.56 -10.16 -16.96
N LEU A 47 -5.55 -9.24 -16.96
CA LEU A 47 -6.99 -9.33 -17.33
C LEU A 47 -8.00 -9.92 -16.33
N ASN A 48 -8.97 -9.10 -15.88
CA ASN A 48 -10.25 -8.90 -16.59
C ASN A 48 -11.12 -7.85 -15.86
N ALA A 49 -11.54 -6.80 -16.56
CA ALA A 49 -12.43 -5.76 -16.06
C ALA A 49 -13.84 -5.99 -16.60
N THR A 50 -14.86 -5.99 -15.74
CA THR A 50 -16.25 -5.70 -16.15
C THR A 50 -17.12 -5.41 -14.93
N SER A 51 -17.44 -4.12 -14.71
CA SER A 51 -18.74 -3.67 -14.17
C SER A 51 -18.85 -2.16 -14.29
N LEU A 52 -19.79 -1.70 -15.11
CA LEU A 52 -20.19 -0.29 -15.29
C LEU A 52 -20.98 0.19 -14.06
N LEU A 53 -20.27 0.65 -13.03
CA LEU A 53 -20.79 1.61 -12.06
C LEU A 53 -19.68 2.63 -11.86
N LEU A 54 -20.00 3.91 -12.05
CA LEU A 54 -19.10 5.05 -11.91
C LEU A 54 -18.47 5.01 -10.52
N LYS A 55 -17.14 4.93 -10.44
CA LYS A 55 -16.39 4.96 -9.18
C LYS A 55 -15.37 6.11 -9.22
N ARG A 56 -15.02 6.65 -8.04
CA ARG A 56 -14.46 8.00 -7.82
C ARG A 56 -13.46 8.12 -6.62
N ALA A 57 -12.31 7.43 -6.62
CA ALA A 57 -10.95 7.80 -6.09
C ALA A 57 -9.97 6.75 -6.67
N ILE A 58 -8.62 6.85 -6.53
CA ILE A 58 -7.83 5.61 -6.44
C ILE A 58 -8.07 4.94 -5.11
N SER A 59 -8.77 3.82 -5.14
CA SER A 59 -8.91 2.98 -3.96
C SER A 59 -8.79 1.51 -4.29
N ILE A 60 -8.65 0.70 -3.26
CA ILE A 60 -8.83 -0.75 -3.39
C ILE A 60 -10.17 -1.08 -4.04
N GLU A 61 -10.16 -2.06 -4.92
CA GLU A 61 -11.38 -2.62 -5.48
C GLU A 61 -12.02 -3.58 -4.48
N HIS A 62 -13.28 -3.33 -4.15
CA HIS A 62 -14.02 -4.22 -3.28
C HIS A 62 -14.24 -5.60 -3.93
N ARG A 63 -13.54 -6.62 -3.42
CA ARG A 63 -13.67 -8.02 -3.85
C ARG A 63 -13.90 -8.96 -2.65
N PRO A 64 -15.15 -9.21 -2.26
CA PRO A 64 -15.46 -10.17 -1.19
C PRO A 64 -14.85 -11.54 -1.46
N GLY A 65 -13.99 -12.02 -0.56
CA GLY A 65 -13.40 -13.36 -0.62
C GLY A 65 -12.15 -13.52 -1.50
N ASP A 66 -11.70 -12.48 -2.20
CA ASP A 66 -10.40 -12.48 -2.88
C ASP A 66 -9.30 -12.16 -1.86
N ASN A 67 -8.50 -13.17 -1.50
CA ASN A 67 -7.38 -13.00 -0.58
C ASN A 67 -6.08 -12.60 -1.28
N LYS A 68 -6.10 -12.38 -2.60
CA LYS A 68 -4.95 -11.97 -3.41
C LYS A 68 -4.89 -10.47 -3.68
N ALA A 69 -5.88 -9.71 -3.21
CA ALA A 69 -5.92 -8.26 -3.28
C ALA A 69 -6.14 -7.65 -1.88
N SER A 70 -5.78 -6.38 -1.72
CA SER A 70 -6.14 -5.61 -0.53
C SER A 70 -7.67 -5.51 -0.40
N ARG A 71 -8.15 -5.48 0.85
CA ARG A 71 -9.58 -5.57 1.19
C ARG A 71 -10.01 -4.38 2.03
N ILE A 72 -11.25 -3.96 1.86
CA ILE A 72 -11.87 -2.95 2.74
C ILE A 72 -12.17 -3.54 4.12
N TRP A 73 -12.33 -2.67 5.12
CA TRP A 73 -12.71 -3.10 6.46
C TRP A 73 -14.17 -3.60 6.51
N PRO A 74 -14.47 -4.70 7.23
CA PRO A 74 -15.85 -5.10 7.47
C PRO A 74 -16.65 -4.01 8.13
N ASP A 75 -17.94 -3.92 7.78
CA ASP A 75 -18.91 -3.15 8.55
C ASP A 75 -18.49 -1.70 8.81
N LYS A 76 -17.69 -1.13 7.88
CA LYS A 76 -17.08 0.20 8.01
C LYS A 76 -16.35 0.41 9.34
N LYS A 77 -15.69 -0.63 9.86
CA LYS A 77 -15.08 -0.62 11.17
C LYS A 77 -13.61 -0.99 11.14
N ILE A 78 -12.75 -0.03 11.47
CA ILE A 78 -11.33 -0.30 11.75
C ILE A 78 -11.21 -0.76 13.19
N ARG A 79 -10.80 -2.01 13.38
CA ARG A 79 -10.34 -2.52 14.68
C ARG A 79 -8.86 -2.23 14.78
N TYR A 80 -8.41 -1.61 15.86
CA TYR A 80 -7.02 -1.17 15.98
C TYR A 80 -6.43 -1.42 17.37
N CYS A 81 -5.12 -1.45 17.45
CA CYS A 81 -4.38 -1.39 18.70
C CYS A 81 -3.13 -0.51 18.53
N PHE A 82 -2.62 0.03 19.62
CA PHE A 82 -1.32 0.68 19.64
C PHE A 82 -0.23 -0.34 19.94
N ASP A 83 0.95 -0.15 19.35
CA ASP A 83 2.12 -0.98 19.62
C ASP A 83 2.55 -0.89 21.09
N ASP A 84 2.55 0.33 21.63
CA ASP A 84 2.59 0.60 23.06
C ASP A 84 1.23 1.20 23.50
N PRO A 85 0.42 0.45 24.27
CA PRO A 85 -0.87 0.94 24.74
C PRO A 85 -0.76 2.09 25.76
N ASN A 86 0.43 2.41 26.26
CA ASN A 86 0.65 3.52 27.20
C ASN A 86 1.18 4.79 26.51
N ASP A 87 1.46 4.75 25.22
CA ASP A 87 1.94 5.90 24.47
C ASP A 87 0.79 6.91 24.28
N VAL A 88 0.86 8.01 25.03
CA VAL A 88 -0.14 9.08 24.97
C VAL A 88 0.00 9.97 23.73
N VAL A 89 1.19 10.02 23.13
CA VAL A 89 1.46 10.86 21.95
C VAL A 89 0.73 10.27 20.76
N VAL A 90 0.96 8.99 20.47
CA VAL A 90 0.31 8.31 19.33
C VAL A 90 -1.22 8.27 19.46
N LYS A 91 -1.74 8.15 20.69
CA LYS A 91 -3.18 8.27 20.96
C LYS A 91 -3.71 9.64 20.62
N GLY A 92 -3.02 10.69 21.04
CA GLY A 92 -3.37 12.07 20.70
C GLY A 92 -3.34 12.35 19.20
N LEU A 93 -2.35 11.81 18.48
CA LEU A 93 -2.25 11.89 17.02
C LEU A 93 -3.43 11.18 16.36
N TRP A 94 -3.70 9.93 16.74
CA TRP A 94 -4.81 9.13 16.22
C TRP A 94 -6.17 9.81 16.41
N ASP A 95 -6.44 10.32 17.60
CA ASP A 95 -7.69 11.02 17.89
C ASP A 95 -7.83 12.32 17.09
N SER A 96 -6.72 13.02 16.84
CA SER A 96 -6.72 14.24 16.03
C SER A 96 -7.05 13.94 14.57
N ALA A 97 -6.47 12.89 14.00
CA ALA A 97 -6.81 12.44 12.66
C ALA A 97 -8.27 12.00 12.54
N ARG A 98 -8.78 11.21 13.50
CA ARG A 98 -10.19 10.81 13.52
C ARG A 98 -11.15 11.99 13.50
N ARG A 99 -10.83 13.08 14.21
CA ARG A 99 -11.64 14.31 14.19
C ARG A 99 -11.72 14.95 12.80
N LEU A 100 -10.65 14.91 12.01
CA LEU A 100 -10.70 15.41 10.63
C LEU A 100 -11.62 14.56 9.73
N TRP A 101 -11.73 13.27 10.03
CA TRP A 101 -12.61 12.32 9.32
C TRP A 101 -14.01 12.18 9.95
N ALA A 102 -14.38 13.00 10.94
CA ALA A 102 -15.63 12.84 11.71
C ALA A 102 -16.91 12.86 10.86
N GLN A 103 -16.86 13.39 9.63
CA GLN A 103 -18.00 13.34 8.70
C GLN A 103 -18.41 11.89 8.36
N LEU A 104 -17.47 10.95 8.35
CA LEU A 104 -17.74 9.53 8.09
C LEU A 104 -18.61 8.87 9.16
N GLU A 105 -18.63 9.40 10.40
CA GLU A 105 -19.46 8.84 11.49
C GLU A 105 -20.96 8.90 11.13
N ARG A 106 -21.39 9.91 10.36
CA ARG A 106 -22.77 10.02 9.86
C ARG A 106 -23.16 8.88 8.89
N HIS A 107 -22.15 8.17 8.37
CA HIS A 107 -22.30 7.07 7.42
C HIS A 107 -21.96 5.71 8.06
N ASP A 108 -21.97 5.64 9.40
CA ASP A 108 -21.73 4.45 10.24
C ASP A 108 -20.28 3.94 10.25
N PHE A 109 -19.31 4.78 9.88
CA PHE A 109 -17.89 4.43 10.03
C PHE A 109 -17.48 4.47 11.51
N LYS A 110 -16.73 3.45 11.93
CA LYS A 110 -16.41 3.20 13.34
C LYS A 110 -14.94 2.85 13.53
N TYR A 111 -14.46 3.13 14.74
CA TYR A 111 -13.15 2.76 15.23
C TYR A 111 -13.30 1.98 16.54
N GLU A 112 -12.66 0.83 16.65
CA GLU A 112 -12.73 -0.05 17.83
C GLU A 112 -11.31 -0.38 18.30
N GLU A 113 -10.89 0.20 19.42
CA GLU A 113 -9.65 -0.21 20.08
C GLU A 113 -9.84 -1.59 20.69
N VAL A 114 -8.93 -2.52 20.38
CA VAL A 114 -8.93 -3.89 20.90
C VAL A 114 -7.77 -4.11 21.85
N SER A 115 -7.87 -5.12 22.71
CA SER A 115 -6.77 -5.48 23.61
C SER A 115 -5.56 -6.05 22.86
N ASP A 116 -4.38 -5.98 23.48
CA ASP A 116 -3.13 -6.53 22.92
C ASP A 116 -3.25 -8.01 22.55
N SER A 117 -3.98 -8.79 23.36
CA SER A 117 -4.24 -10.20 23.08
C SER A 117 -5.01 -10.41 21.77
N VAL A 118 -6.04 -9.58 21.53
CA VAL A 118 -6.78 -9.59 20.26
C VAL A 118 -5.91 -9.09 19.13
N CYS A 119 -5.14 -8.03 19.35
CA CYS A 119 -4.26 -7.48 18.33
C CYS A 119 -3.26 -8.52 17.82
N ASN A 120 -2.62 -9.25 18.72
CA ASN A 120 -1.64 -10.28 18.39
C ASN A 120 -2.26 -11.55 17.77
N SER A 121 -3.42 -11.99 18.27
CA SER A 121 -4.08 -13.21 17.77
C SER A 121 -4.85 -13.00 16.46
N GLN A 122 -5.24 -11.77 16.13
CA GLN A 122 -6.05 -11.43 14.95
C GLN A 122 -5.32 -10.43 14.05
N ARG A 123 -4.01 -10.61 13.86
CA ARG A 123 -3.19 -9.69 13.07
C ARG A 123 -3.78 -9.40 11.69
N SER A 124 -4.45 -10.36 11.07
CA SER A 124 -5.01 -10.21 9.72
C SER A 124 -6.26 -9.34 9.59
N SER A 125 -6.80 -8.84 10.70
CA SER A 125 -8.03 -8.02 10.73
C SER A 125 -8.00 -6.90 11.77
N VAL A 126 -6.81 -6.57 12.29
CA VAL A 126 -6.60 -5.49 13.25
C VAL A 126 -5.47 -4.60 12.75
N LEU A 127 -5.65 -3.29 12.76
CA LEU A 127 -4.62 -2.31 12.46
C LEU A 127 -3.69 -2.15 13.67
N ARG A 128 -2.39 -2.37 13.50
CA ARG A 128 -1.40 -2.08 14.54
C ARG A 128 -0.75 -0.74 14.26
N ILE A 129 -0.83 0.17 15.23
CA ILE A 129 -0.36 1.56 15.11
C ILE A 129 0.92 1.72 15.90
N TYR A 130 1.99 2.10 15.22
CA TYR A 130 3.33 2.34 15.76
C TYR A 130 3.59 3.83 15.85
N TYR A 131 4.30 4.24 16.89
CA TYR A 131 4.87 5.57 16.99
C TYR A 131 6.33 5.58 16.56
N ASN A 132 6.79 6.70 16.01
CA ASN A 132 8.20 6.99 15.85
C ASN A 132 8.48 8.51 15.86
N ASP A 133 9.69 8.87 16.27
CA ASP A 133 10.18 10.25 16.40
C ASP A 133 11.07 10.69 15.23
N TYR A 134 11.20 9.86 14.19
CA TYR A 134 12.03 10.13 13.00
C TYR A 134 11.17 10.40 11.75
N GLY A 135 9.94 10.86 11.92
CA GLY A 135 9.07 11.34 10.84
C GLY A 135 8.29 10.28 10.10
N ARG A 136 8.66 9.00 10.14
CA ARG A 136 8.03 7.95 9.32
C ARG A 136 6.52 7.95 9.42
N LEU A 137 5.86 8.23 8.31
CA LEU A 137 4.43 8.03 8.14
C LEU A 137 4.21 7.02 7.01
N MET A 138 3.47 5.98 7.35
CA MET A 138 3.22 4.87 6.44
C MET A 138 2.00 4.11 6.94
N SER A 139 1.11 3.75 6.03
CA SER A 139 -0.01 2.88 6.36
C SER A 139 -0.19 1.83 5.27
N SER A 140 -0.67 0.66 5.68
CA SER A 140 -1.23 -0.30 4.74
C SER A 140 -2.46 0.29 4.06
N LEU A 141 -2.65 -0.03 2.78
CA LEU A 141 -3.83 0.35 2.03
C LEU A 141 -4.99 -0.61 2.35
N GLY A 142 -5.93 -0.18 3.20
CA GLY A 142 -6.96 -1.07 3.73
C GLY A 142 -6.37 -2.23 4.55
N ILE A 143 -6.95 -3.41 4.38
CA ILE A 143 -6.41 -4.68 4.88
C ILE A 143 -5.57 -5.29 3.76
N PRO A 144 -4.25 -5.45 3.91
CA PRO A 144 -3.41 -5.95 2.84
C PRO A 144 -3.67 -7.42 2.51
N VAL A 145 -3.06 -7.87 1.41
CA VAL A 145 -2.89 -9.30 1.11
C VAL A 145 -2.04 -9.93 2.19
N ILE A 146 -2.57 -10.96 2.84
CA ILE A 146 -1.87 -11.68 3.90
C ILE A 146 -1.69 -13.10 3.42
N ASP A 147 -0.44 -13.49 3.20
CA ASP A 147 -0.11 -14.86 2.91
C ASP A 147 -0.40 -15.71 4.15
N ALA A 148 -1.43 -16.54 4.08
CA ALA A 148 -1.81 -17.43 5.17
C ALA A 148 -0.75 -18.53 5.45
N THR A 149 0.26 -18.67 4.60
CA THR A 149 1.39 -19.58 4.78
C THR A 149 2.58 -18.93 5.47
N ASP A 150 2.62 -17.59 5.53
CA ASP A 150 3.67 -16.86 6.24
C ASP A 150 3.27 -16.71 7.72
N ASN A 151 3.93 -17.48 8.59
CA ASN A 151 3.74 -17.41 10.04
C ASN A 151 4.17 -16.05 10.63
N ASN A 152 4.88 -15.22 9.86
CA ASN A 152 5.28 -13.87 10.21
C ASN A 152 4.47 -12.80 9.46
N ALA A 153 3.40 -13.18 8.75
CA ALA A 153 2.66 -12.26 7.90
C ALA A 153 2.25 -11.00 8.68
N GLN A 154 2.79 -9.86 8.25
CA GLN A 154 2.48 -8.58 8.85
C GLN A 154 1.07 -8.19 8.40
N GLY A 155 0.13 -8.20 9.34
CA GLY A 155 -1.21 -7.67 9.10
C GLY A 155 -1.22 -6.15 8.87
N PRO A 156 -2.40 -5.51 8.77
CA PRO A 156 -2.49 -4.06 8.58
C PRO A 156 -1.69 -3.30 9.63
N SER A 157 -0.89 -2.34 9.20
CA SER A 157 -0.02 -1.55 10.06
C SER A 157 -0.04 -0.07 9.66
N MET A 158 0.24 0.77 10.64
CA MET A 158 0.37 2.22 10.46
C MET A 158 1.53 2.71 11.32
N HIS A 159 2.41 3.52 10.78
CA HIS A 159 3.46 4.24 11.49
C HIS A 159 3.08 5.72 11.51
N LEU A 160 3.10 6.30 12.69
CA LEU A 160 2.78 7.70 12.94
C LEU A 160 3.97 8.41 13.56
N SER A 161 4.12 9.69 13.23
CA SER A 161 5.13 10.57 13.80
C SER A 161 4.55 11.95 14.05
N ASP A 162 5.07 12.63 15.06
CA ASP A 162 4.79 14.04 15.37
C ASP A 162 5.84 14.99 14.78
N MET A 163 6.75 14.48 13.95
CA MET A 163 7.81 15.30 13.38
C MET A 163 7.24 16.37 12.46
N VAL A 164 7.51 17.62 12.82
CA VAL A 164 7.21 18.79 11.98
C VAL A 164 8.08 18.78 10.73
N GLY A 165 7.62 19.45 9.68
CA GLY A 165 8.46 19.59 8.50
C GLY A 165 8.36 18.42 7.52
N VAL A 166 7.27 17.67 7.53
CA VAL A 166 7.09 16.47 6.70
C VAL A 166 5.76 16.56 5.93
N GLY A 167 5.75 16.08 4.68
CA GLY A 167 4.66 16.14 3.69
C GLY A 167 3.76 17.37 3.73
N GLN A 168 2.56 17.34 4.35
CA GLN A 168 1.64 18.50 4.41
C GLN A 168 2.17 19.66 5.27
N ASP A 169 3.31 19.50 5.93
CA ASP A 169 3.87 20.45 6.90
C ASP A 169 2.96 20.65 8.13
N ASP A 170 1.98 19.76 8.33
CA ASP A 170 1.05 19.73 9.46
C ASP A 170 0.89 18.31 9.98
N VAL A 171 1.25 18.10 11.25
CA VAL A 171 1.25 16.77 11.88
C VAL A 171 -0.14 16.12 11.85
N THR A 172 -1.21 16.89 12.09
CA THR A 172 -2.55 16.33 12.16
C THR A 172 -3.04 15.90 10.78
N ALA A 173 -2.78 16.72 9.75
CA ALA A 173 -3.09 16.41 8.37
C ALA A 173 -2.33 15.17 7.88
N ASN A 174 -1.06 15.04 8.25
CA ASN A 174 -0.23 13.88 7.92
C ASN A 174 -0.79 12.59 8.51
N VAL A 175 -1.17 12.60 9.79
CA VAL A 175 -1.77 11.41 10.43
C VAL A 175 -3.15 11.11 9.83
N ALA A 176 -3.92 12.13 9.46
CA ALA A 176 -5.19 11.95 8.77
C ALA A 176 -5.03 11.39 7.35
N HIS A 177 -3.95 11.73 6.64
CA HIS A 177 -3.58 11.14 5.36
C HIS A 177 -3.30 9.63 5.51
N GLU A 178 -2.52 9.23 6.51
CA GLU A 178 -2.30 7.82 6.82
C GLU A 178 -3.60 7.09 7.16
N LEU A 179 -4.53 7.75 7.87
CA LEU A 179 -5.86 7.19 8.12
C LEU A 179 -6.69 7.03 6.83
N GLY A 180 -6.52 7.91 5.84
CA GLY A 180 -7.09 7.74 4.50
C GLY A 180 -6.59 6.47 3.81
N HIS A 181 -5.27 6.21 3.87
CA HIS A 181 -4.69 4.95 3.40
C HIS A 181 -5.26 3.74 4.13
N ALA A 182 -5.37 3.79 5.47
CA ALA A 182 -5.96 2.71 6.25
C ALA A 182 -7.41 2.45 5.83
N TRP A 183 -8.20 3.46 5.44
CA TRP A 183 -9.53 3.25 4.88
C TRP A 183 -9.55 2.69 3.46
N GLY A 184 -8.44 2.83 2.72
CA GLY A 184 -8.25 2.26 1.39
C GLY A 184 -8.08 3.27 0.27
N LEU A 185 -7.80 4.54 0.58
CA LEU A 185 -7.47 5.58 -0.41
C LEU A 185 -5.98 5.52 -0.77
N ALA A 186 -5.62 5.55 -2.05
CA ALA A 186 -4.25 5.74 -2.50
C ALA A 186 -3.99 7.23 -2.81
N HIS A 187 -2.77 7.56 -3.21
CA HIS A 187 -2.46 8.94 -3.60
C HIS A 187 -3.15 9.33 -4.90
N GLU A 188 -3.79 10.50 -4.89
CA GLU A 188 -4.56 11.02 -6.02
C GLU A 188 -3.65 11.36 -7.21
N HIS A 189 -2.46 11.93 -6.96
CA HIS A 189 -1.50 12.21 -8.03
C HIS A 189 -0.93 10.96 -8.69
N GLN A 190 -1.13 9.75 -8.15
CA GLN A 190 -0.58 8.54 -8.76
C GLN A 190 -1.50 7.92 -9.83
N ILE A 191 -2.61 8.59 -10.17
CA ILE A 191 -3.54 8.16 -11.22
C ILE A 191 -2.92 8.35 -12.61
N PRO A 192 -2.61 7.27 -13.35
CA PRO A 192 -1.95 7.39 -14.66
C PRO A 192 -2.78 8.16 -15.68
N ASP A 193 -4.11 8.05 -15.59
CA ASP A 193 -5.01 8.70 -16.56
C ASP A 193 -4.90 10.22 -16.55
N TYR A 194 -4.45 10.84 -15.45
CA TYR A 194 -4.32 12.30 -15.33
C TYR A 194 -2.90 12.81 -15.63
N TRP A 195 -1.98 11.91 -16.03
CA TRP A 195 -0.65 12.27 -16.48
C TRP A 195 -0.55 12.33 -18.00
N GLU A 196 0.22 13.31 -18.45
CA GLU A 196 0.73 13.40 -19.81
C GLU A 196 2.23 13.11 -19.81
N VAL A 197 2.66 12.32 -20.79
CA VAL A 197 4.08 12.06 -21.03
C VAL A 197 4.52 12.96 -22.17
N ALA A 198 5.49 13.84 -21.91
CA ALA A 198 6.08 14.65 -22.96
C ALA A 198 6.72 13.75 -24.03
N PRO A 199 6.71 14.12 -25.32
CA PRO A 199 7.24 13.27 -26.38
C PRO A 199 8.69 12.81 -26.16
N MET A 200 9.55 13.69 -25.61
CA MET A 200 10.94 13.34 -25.30
C MET A 200 11.03 12.32 -24.17
N ASP A 201 10.24 12.52 -23.12
CA ASP A 201 10.20 11.65 -21.94
C ASP A 201 9.71 10.23 -22.26
N SER A 202 8.87 10.08 -23.29
CA SER A 202 8.42 8.76 -23.77
C SER A 202 9.59 7.89 -24.28
N MET A 203 10.62 8.53 -24.84
CA MET A 203 11.84 7.85 -25.28
C MET A 203 12.74 7.46 -24.11
N ASP A 204 12.63 8.18 -22.99
CA ASP A 204 13.41 7.96 -21.78
C ASP A 204 12.81 6.90 -20.85
N GLY A 205 11.75 6.22 -21.31
CA GLY A 205 11.15 5.08 -20.62
C GLY A 205 9.89 5.39 -19.82
N TRP A 206 9.35 6.61 -19.91
CA TRP A 206 8.00 6.87 -19.44
C TRP A 206 6.98 6.08 -20.26
N SER A 207 6.18 5.28 -19.58
CA SER A 207 5.11 4.50 -20.21
C SER A 207 3.86 4.61 -19.36
N LEU A 208 2.82 5.23 -19.92
CA LEU A 208 1.52 5.37 -19.27
C LEU A 208 0.41 4.93 -20.23
N PRO A 209 -0.69 4.37 -19.71
CA PRO A 209 -1.85 4.06 -20.54
C PRO A 209 -2.40 5.36 -21.14
N MET A 210 -2.69 5.34 -22.45
CA MET A 210 -3.39 6.45 -23.08
C MET A 210 -4.82 6.50 -22.55
N SER A 211 -5.23 7.68 -22.08
CA SER A 211 -6.59 7.96 -21.62
C SER A 211 -7.10 9.24 -22.30
N GLY A 212 -8.41 9.31 -22.52
CA GLY A 212 -9.08 10.52 -23.02
C GLY A 212 -9.43 11.53 -21.92
N LYS A 213 -8.92 11.36 -20.69
CA LYS A 213 -9.21 12.28 -19.58
C LYS A 213 -8.38 13.56 -19.69
N THR A 214 -8.88 14.63 -19.09
CA THR A 214 -8.11 15.87 -18.89
C THR A 214 -6.80 15.54 -18.18
N LYS A 215 -5.71 16.17 -18.59
CA LYS A 215 -4.39 15.95 -18.00
C LYS A 215 -4.11 17.02 -16.95
N GLU A 216 -3.82 16.57 -15.74
CA GLU A 216 -3.55 17.41 -14.56
C GLU A 216 -2.06 17.54 -14.30
N PHE A 217 -1.27 16.54 -14.72
CA PHE A 217 0.17 16.49 -14.59
C PHE A 217 0.84 16.28 -15.93
N ASP A 218 2.07 16.77 -16.03
CA ASP A 218 2.97 16.55 -17.14
C ASP A 218 4.28 15.98 -16.61
N SER A 219 4.89 15.01 -17.28
CA SER A 219 6.17 14.42 -16.86
C SER A 219 7.27 15.47 -16.69
N SER A 220 7.26 16.55 -17.48
CA SER A 220 8.20 17.67 -17.35
C SER A 220 7.99 18.53 -16.10
N SER A 221 6.83 18.41 -15.44
CA SER A 221 6.55 19.10 -14.18
C SER A 221 7.17 18.39 -12.96
N PHE A 222 7.61 17.13 -13.12
CA PHE A 222 8.23 16.34 -12.05
C PHE A 222 9.75 16.53 -11.99
N ASN A 223 10.19 17.34 -11.03
CA ASN A 223 11.58 17.66 -10.74
C ASN A 223 12.19 16.64 -9.77
N CYS A 224 12.40 15.41 -10.24
CA CYS A 224 12.96 14.30 -9.47
C CYS A 224 14.26 14.65 -8.71
N GLN A 225 15.14 15.44 -9.34
CA GLN A 225 16.41 15.90 -8.77
C GLN A 225 16.26 16.81 -7.54
N ASN A 226 15.07 17.39 -7.34
CA ASN A 226 14.79 18.23 -6.19
C ASN A 226 14.45 17.42 -4.93
N LEU A 227 14.28 16.10 -5.05
CA LEU A 227 14.03 15.20 -3.92
C LEU A 227 15.27 15.10 -3.02
N LYS A 228 15.06 15.16 -1.69
CA LYS A 228 16.15 15.19 -0.70
C LYS A 228 17.04 13.94 -0.69
N ASP A 229 16.55 12.81 -1.18
CA ASP A 229 17.26 11.54 -1.26
C ASP A 229 17.72 11.19 -2.69
N HIS A 230 17.55 12.08 -3.67
CA HIS A 230 17.96 11.86 -5.06
C HIS A 230 19.44 11.47 -5.17
N ASP A 231 20.35 12.31 -4.70
CA ASP A 231 21.80 12.06 -4.84
C ASP A 231 22.22 10.79 -4.11
N GLN A 232 21.56 10.48 -2.99
CA GLN A 232 21.81 9.25 -2.23
C GLN A 232 21.34 8.02 -3.01
N ALA A 233 20.17 8.07 -3.64
CA ALA A 233 19.65 6.99 -4.46
C ALA A 233 20.55 6.74 -5.68
N VAL A 234 20.91 7.80 -6.41
CA VAL A 234 21.83 7.76 -7.56
C VAL A 234 23.17 7.14 -7.15
N ALA A 235 23.80 7.64 -6.07
CA ALA A 235 25.06 7.11 -5.59
C ALA A 235 24.94 5.64 -5.14
N SER A 236 23.82 5.27 -4.52
CA SER A 236 23.59 3.88 -4.09
C SER A 236 23.45 2.92 -5.25
N VAL A 237 22.83 3.32 -6.36
CA VAL A 237 22.72 2.48 -7.57
C VAL A 237 24.07 2.43 -8.29
N GLN A 238 24.76 3.58 -8.42
CA GLN A 238 26.10 3.63 -9.01
C GLN A 238 27.09 2.72 -8.30
N ALA A 239 27.08 2.68 -6.97
CA ALA A 239 27.94 1.78 -6.20
C ALA A 239 27.67 0.30 -6.49
N LYS A 240 26.41 -0.07 -6.79
CA LYS A 240 26.06 -1.44 -7.22
C LYS A 240 26.58 -1.71 -8.64
N ILE A 241 26.45 -0.75 -9.55
CA ILE A 241 26.98 -0.84 -10.93
C ILE A 241 28.49 -1.07 -10.92
N ASP A 242 29.22 -0.31 -10.10
CA ASP A 242 30.69 -0.40 -10.00
C ASP A 242 31.16 -1.75 -9.46
N ALA A 243 30.32 -2.43 -8.66
CA ALA A 243 30.60 -3.76 -8.12
C ALA A 243 30.11 -4.92 -9.00
N ALA A 244 29.17 -4.66 -9.92
CA ALA A 244 28.55 -5.68 -10.77
C ALA A 244 29.34 -5.90 -12.09
N THR A 245 29.15 -7.06 -12.70
CA THR A 245 29.71 -7.41 -14.02
C THR A 245 28.69 -8.15 -14.88
N GLY A 246 28.86 -8.13 -16.21
CA GLY A 246 27.96 -8.81 -17.14
C GLY A 246 26.53 -8.27 -17.11
N GLU A 247 25.55 -9.16 -17.22
CA GLU A 247 24.12 -8.83 -17.33
C GLU A 247 23.59 -8.03 -16.13
N GLU A 248 24.03 -8.34 -14.91
CA GLU A 248 23.61 -7.59 -13.71
C GLU A 248 23.98 -6.11 -13.82
N ARG A 249 25.17 -5.82 -14.36
CA ARG A 249 25.63 -4.44 -14.56
C ARG A 249 24.75 -3.71 -15.56
N GLU A 250 24.42 -4.34 -16.68
CA GLU A 250 23.56 -3.77 -17.73
C GLU A 250 22.16 -3.43 -17.16
N VAL A 251 21.59 -4.32 -16.35
CA VAL A 251 20.30 -4.07 -15.67
C VAL A 251 20.38 -2.89 -14.72
N LEU A 252 21.45 -2.79 -13.92
CA LEU A 252 21.62 -1.68 -12.98
C LEU A 252 21.87 -0.34 -13.68
N GLU A 253 22.55 -0.33 -14.83
CA GLU A 253 22.71 0.87 -15.67
C GLU A 253 21.36 1.37 -16.21
N VAL A 254 20.48 0.45 -16.61
CA VAL A 254 19.09 0.77 -17.00
C VAL A 254 18.28 1.26 -15.79
N ASP A 255 18.42 0.63 -14.62
CA ASP A 255 17.75 1.06 -13.40
C ASP A 255 18.16 2.50 -13.03
N LEU A 256 19.45 2.84 -13.13
CA LEU A 256 19.94 4.19 -12.83
C LEU A 256 19.27 5.24 -13.72
N GLN A 257 19.14 4.98 -15.01
CA GLN A 257 18.44 5.87 -15.96
C GLN A 257 16.95 6.00 -15.63
N ARG A 258 16.36 4.96 -15.05
CA ARG A 258 14.91 4.88 -14.78
C ARG A 258 14.47 5.32 -13.39
N LEU A 259 15.39 5.68 -12.50
CA LEU A 259 15.08 6.11 -11.13
C LEU A 259 14.02 7.22 -11.04
N CYS A 260 13.98 8.12 -12.04
CA CYS A 260 13.08 9.27 -12.05
C CYS A 260 11.83 9.10 -12.93
N VAL A 261 11.65 7.95 -13.57
CA VAL A 261 10.58 7.73 -14.56
C VAL A 261 9.81 6.43 -14.33
N SER A 262 10.39 5.50 -13.58
CA SER A 262 9.77 4.22 -13.25
C SER A 262 9.57 4.10 -11.74
N ARG A 263 8.29 4.08 -11.34
CA ARG A 263 7.89 3.89 -9.94
C ARG A 263 8.50 2.62 -9.36
N ASP A 264 8.49 1.52 -10.11
CA ASP A 264 8.98 0.22 -9.64
C ASP A 264 10.50 0.21 -9.45
N VAL A 265 11.24 0.84 -10.36
CA VAL A 265 12.70 0.99 -10.22
C VAL A 265 13.05 1.89 -9.04
N ALA A 266 12.35 3.01 -8.87
CA ALA A 266 12.52 3.88 -7.71
C ALA A 266 12.24 3.10 -6.40
N ALA A 267 11.15 2.33 -6.35
CA ALA A 267 10.78 1.52 -5.20
C ALA A 267 11.82 0.42 -4.91
N LYS A 268 12.30 -0.28 -5.94
CA LYS A 268 13.35 -1.32 -5.87
C LYS A 268 14.62 -0.80 -5.19
N HIS A 269 14.99 0.45 -5.45
CA HIS A 269 16.17 1.08 -4.84
C HIS A 269 15.86 1.95 -3.63
N GLY A 270 14.61 1.91 -3.14
CA GLY A 270 14.17 2.64 -1.95
C GLY A 270 14.24 4.16 -2.11
N PHE A 271 14.06 4.66 -3.32
CA PHE A 271 14.08 6.07 -3.67
C PHE A 271 12.68 6.69 -3.59
N SER A 272 12.55 7.87 -2.96
CA SER A 272 11.27 8.53 -2.73
C SER A 272 10.52 8.98 -4.00
N ALA A 273 11.15 8.98 -5.17
CA ALA A 273 10.44 9.21 -6.43
C ALA A 273 9.30 8.21 -6.67
N ALA A 274 9.38 7.00 -6.10
CA ALA A 274 8.31 6.00 -6.18
C ALA A 274 6.96 6.50 -5.65
N ASP A 275 6.99 7.47 -4.75
CA ASP A 275 5.80 8.02 -4.10
C ASP A 275 5.14 9.13 -4.92
N TRP A 276 5.87 9.71 -5.88
CA TRP A 276 5.38 10.72 -6.82
C TRP A 276 4.93 10.13 -8.15
N LEU A 277 5.65 9.11 -8.60
CA LEU A 277 5.43 8.56 -9.92
C LEU A 277 4.07 7.85 -10.00
N PRO A 278 3.41 7.92 -11.18
CA PRO A 278 2.12 7.26 -11.39
C PRO A 278 2.23 5.75 -11.21
N THR A 279 1.13 5.15 -10.78
CA THR A 279 1.00 3.69 -10.62
C THR A 279 0.85 3.03 -11.98
N ILE A 280 1.83 2.24 -12.42
CA ILE A 280 1.75 1.57 -13.74
C ILE A 280 0.62 0.52 -13.83
N HIS A 281 0.13 0.05 -12.68
CA HIS A 281 -0.90 -0.97 -12.57
C HIS A 281 -1.98 -0.56 -11.58
N THR A 282 -3.15 -0.19 -12.10
CA THR A 282 -4.36 0.03 -11.31
C THR A 282 -5.18 -1.26 -11.17
N ALA A 283 -4.55 -2.42 -11.37
CA ALA A 283 -5.22 -3.70 -11.20
C ALA A 283 -5.70 -3.85 -9.75
N ASN A 284 -6.96 -4.22 -9.56
CA ASN A 284 -7.62 -4.26 -8.26
C ASN A 284 -7.71 -2.88 -7.57
N MET A 285 -7.54 -1.82 -8.35
CA MET A 285 -7.87 -0.47 -7.94
C MET A 285 -9.08 0.03 -8.72
N VAL A 286 -9.78 0.93 -8.08
CA VAL A 286 -10.85 1.73 -8.63
C VAL A 286 -10.24 3.08 -8.99
N VAL A 287 -10.68 3.74 -10.06
CA VAL A 287 -10.17 5.07 -10.48
C VAL A 287 -11.35 5.94 -10.87
N ASP A 288 -11.25 7.23 -10.57
CA ASP A 288 -12.31 8.22 -10.75
C ASP A 288 -12.58 8.58 -12.18
N SER A 289 -13.83 8.97 -12.40
CA SER A 289 -14.16 9.82 -13.53
C SER A 289 -13.57 11.24 -13.43
N ASN A 290 -13.43 11.80 -12.22
CA ASN A 290 -13.01 13.19 -12.00
C ASN A 290 -11.82 13.24 -11.04
N PHE A 291 -10.86 14.08 -11.32
CA PHE A 291 -9.71 14.28 -10.46
C PHE A 291 -10.03 15.22 -9.29
N ASP A 292 -9.60 14.86 -8.09
CA ASP A 292 -9.75 15.71 -6.92
C ASP A 292 -8.47 16.52 -6.61
N ARG A 293 -8.40 17.74 -7.16
CA ARG A 293 -7.31 18.69 -6.85
C ARG A 293 -7.23 19.03 -5.35
N ASP A 294 -8.29 18.78 -4.58
CA ASP A 294 -8.39 19.11 -3.16
C ASP A 294 -8.28 17.92 -2.21
N SER A 295 -8.03 16.72 -2.74
CA SER A 295 -7.90 15.51 -1.93
C SER A 295 -6.78 15.65 -0.89
N LEU A 296 -7.07 15.20 0.34
CA LEU A 296 -6.03 15.05 1.37
C LEU A 296 -4.95 14.03 0.95
N MET A 297 -5.28 13.13 0.01
CA MET A 297 -4.37 12.13 -0.53
C MET A 297 -3.42 12.69 -1.59
N MET A 298 -3.47 13.99 -1.87
CA MET A 298 -2.56 14.69 -2.77
C MET A 298 -1.28 15.15 -2.06
N TYR A 299 -0.12 14.91 -2.66
CA TYR A 299 1.12 15.51 -2.14
C TYR A 299 1.25 16.97 -2.54
N PRO A 300 1.61 17.86 -1.59
CA PRO A 300 1.85 19.25 -1.92
C PRO A 300 3.17 19.39 -2.66
N SER A 301 3.27 20.38 -3.54
CA SER A 301 4.37 20.56 -4.51
C SER A 301 5.77 20.51 -3.92
N ARG A 302 5.94 20.81 -2.64
CA ARG A 302 7.23 20.94 -1.97
C ARG A 302 7.48 19.87 -0.92
N ALA A 303 6.56 18.93 -0.71
CA ALA A 303 6.82 17.82 0.19
C ALA A 303 8.16 17.15 -0.23
N GLY A 304 8.91 16.62 0.75
CA GLY A 304 10.25 15.99 0.63
C GLY A 304 11.31 16.59 -0.31
N GLY A 305 11.11 17.83 -0.77
CA GLY A 305 12.12 18.58 -1.49
C GLY A 305 13.29 19.00 -0.59
N ILE A 306 14.44 19.21 -1.21
CA ILE A 306 15.63 19.75 -0.54
C ILE A 306 15.28 21.10 0.10
N GLY A 307 15.61 21.28 1.39
CA GLY A 307 15.28 22.46 2.18
C GLY A 307 14.34 22.17 3.35
N SER A 308 13.67 23.20 3.86
CA SER A 308 12.73 23.10 4.98
C SER A 308 11.57 24.10 4.83
N GLY A 309 10.39 23.72 5.35
CA GLY A 309 9.16 24.53 5.26
C GLY A 309 8.89 25.05 3.85
N ASN A 310 8.55 26.34 3.75
CA ASN A 310 8.28 27.00 2.46
C ASN A 310 9.50 27.14 1.53
N ALA A 311 10.72 26.91 2.04
CA ALA A 311 11.95 26.97 1.25
C ALA A 311 12.31 25.64 0.58
N ARG A 312 11.56 24.56 0.85
CA ARG A 312 11.77 23.27 0.15
C ARG A 312 11.62 23.45 -1.36
N LEU A 313 12.51 22.84 -2.14
CA LEU A 313 12.42 22.86 -3.61
C LEU A 313 11.09 22.24 -4.08
N ILE A 314 10.62 22.71 -5.23
CA ILE A 314 9.39 22.22 -5.87
C ILE A 314 9.70 20.88 -6.53
N ILE A 315 8.94 19.85 -6.18
CA ILE A 315 9.01 18.52 -6.79
C ILE A 315 8.06 18.45 -7.98
N MET A 316 6.79 18.79 -7.80
CA MET A 316 5.79 18.64 -8.85
C MET A 316 4.82 19.82 -8.83
N THR A 317 4.39 20.28 -9.99
CA THR A 317 3.29 21.25 -10.14
C THR A 317 2.14 20.61 -10.89
N PHE A 318 0.99 21.26 -10.90
CA PHE A 318 0.01 20.96 -11.94
C PHE A 318 0.59 21.31 -13.33
N LYS A 319 -0.02 20.76 -14.37
CA LYS A 319 0.36 21.00 -15.77
C LYS A 319 0.29 22.48 -16.16
N ASP A 320 -0.61 23.25 -15.53
CA ASP A 320 -0.72 24.71 -15.72
C ASP A 320 0.38 25.51 -14.99
N GLY A 321 1.32 24.83 -14.33
CA GLY A 321 2.43 25.41 -13.57
C GLY A 321 2.04 25.87 -12.16
N THR A 322 0.77 25.74 -11.76
CA THR A 322 0.34 26.11 -10.41
C THR A 322 0.85 25.11 -9.38
N LEU A 323 1.19 25.63 -8.19
CA LEU A 323 1.62 24.79 -7.08
C LEU A 323 0.42 24.01 -6.52
N ILE A 324 0.67 22.74 -6.20
CA ILE A 324 -0.20 21.89 -5.41
C ILE A 324 -0.09 22.34 -3.94
N PRO A 325 -1.13 22.92 -3.34
CA PRO A 325 -1.06 23.43 -1.96
C PRO A 325 -1.03 22.30 -0.93
N ASN A 326 -0.70 22.61 0.32
CA ASN A 326 -0.97 21.72 1.45
C ASN A 326 -2.48 21.52 1.62
N ARG A 327 -2.90 20.31 2.00
CA ARG A 327 -4.28 19.98 2.38
C ARG A 327 -4.31 19.55 3.83
N LEU A 328 -5.17 20.21 4.60
CA LEU A 328 -5.25 20.05 6.06
C LEU A 328 -6.47 19.25 6.51
N VAL A 329 -7.39 18.96 5.59
CA VAL A 329 -8.63 18.24 5.85
C VAL A 329 -8.97 17.38 4.62
N PRO A 330 -9.68 16.26 4.80
CA PRO A 330 -10.28 15.52 3.69
C PRO A 330 -11.21 16.42 2.88
N SER A 331 -11.19 16.27 1.56
CA SER A 331 -12.14 16.92 0.68
C SER A 331 -13.53 16.26 0.81
N ASN A 332 -14.56 16.89 0.27
CA ASN A 332 -15.87 16.22 0.16
C ASN A 332 -15.81 15.00 -0.77
N MET A 333 -14.94 15.02 -1.79
CA MET A 333 -14.77 13.89 -2.70
C MET A 333 -14.09 12.70 -2.00
N ASP A 334 -13.12 12.95 -1.10
CA ASP A 334 -12.53 11.89 -0.26
C ASP A 334 -13.61 11.19 0.58
N ILE A 335 -14.51 11.97 1.20
CA ILE A 335 -15.62 11.47 2.02
C ILE A 335 -16.61 10.68 1.16
N ASP A 336 -17.11 11.27 0.07
CA ASP A 336 -18.07 10.65 -0.83
C ASP A 336 -17.55 9.34 -1.42
N HIS A 337 -16.24 9.29 -1.70
CA HIS A 337 -15.62 8.08 -2.20
C HIS A 337 -15.60 6.97 -1.17
N LEU A 338 -15.18 7.24 0.07
CA LEU A 338 -15.20 6.23 1.13
C LEU A 338 -16.64 5.74 1.37
N VAL A 339 -17.61 6.64 1.39
CA VAL A 339 -19.03 6.26 1.52
C VAL A 339 -19.47 5.33 0.38
N THR A 340 -19.05 5.63 -0.85
CA THR A 340 -19.34 4.82 -2.04
C THR A 340 -18.64 3.46 -1.99
N LEU A 341 -17.35 3.45 -1.65
CA LEU A 341 -16.50 2.27 -1.55
C LEU A 341 -17.05 1.25 -0.55
N TYR A 342 -17.60 1.74 0.57
CA TYR A 342 -18.19 0.91 1.62
C TYR A 342 -19.73 0.79 1.54
N GLY A 343 -20.36 1.25 0.45
CA GLY A 343 -21.81 1.34 0.30
C GLY A 343 -22.56 0.01 0.18
N ASN A 344 -21.86 -1.10 -0.12
CA ASN A 344 -22.40 -2.46 -0.07
C ASN A 344 -21.87 -3.19 1.18
N ALA A 345 -22.74 -3.94 1.89
CA ALA A 345 -22.35 -4.68 3.09
C ALA A 345 -21.23 -5.70 2.76
N ALA A 346 -20.05 -5.48 3.33
CA ALA A 346 -18.87 -6.30 3.08
C ALA A 346 -18.87 -7.58 3.95
N SER A 347 -18.67 -8.75 3.35
CA SER A 347 -18.24 -9.94 4.09
C SER A 347 -16.71 -9.91 4.21
N SER A 348 -16.17 -9.57 5.38
CA SER A 348 -14.71 -9.58 5.64
C SER A 348 -14.16 -10.94 6.03
N THR A 349 -15.02 -11.93 6.24
CA THR A 349 -14.58 -13.30 6.51
C THR A 349 -13.76 -13.78 5.33
N LEU A 350 -12.48 -14.07 5.58
CA LEU A 350 -11.69 -14.94 4.71
C LEU A 350 -12.60 -16.09 4.31
N GLY A 351 -12.87 -16.24 3.01
CA GLY A 351 -13.64 -17.35 2.51
C GLY A 351 -12.95 -18.62 3.01
N VAL A 352 -13.50 -19.24 4.05
CA VAL A 352 -12.93 -20.45 4.60
C VAL A 352 -12.95 -21.46 3.45
N PRO A 353 -11.78 -21.93 2.95
CA PRO A 353 -11.76 -22.86 1.83
C PRO A 353 -12.76 -23.98 2.11
N HIS A 354 -13.55 -24.40 1.12
CA HIS A 354 -14.55 -25.46 1.33
C HIS A 354 -13.93 -26.79 1.83
N THR A 355 -12.60 -26.89 1.78
CA THR A 355 -11.77 -27.97 2.30
C THR A 355 -11.35 -27.80 3.76
N SER A 356 -11.44 -26.61 4.36
CA SER A 356 -11.11 -26.37 5.77
C SER A 356 -12.11 -27.05 6.72
N LYS A 357 -11.60 -27.52 7.87
CA LYS A 357 -12.39 -28.17 8.93
C LYS A 357 -13.40 -27.22 9.58
N SER A 358 -13.20 -25.90 9.49
CA SER A 358 -14.11 -24.89 10.02
C SER A 358 -15.18 -24.44 9.01
N SER A 359 -15.20 -24.96 7.79
CA SER A 359 -16.17 -24.58 6.76
C SER A 359 -17.58 -25.10 7.08
N GLY A 360 -18.56 -24.19 7.18
CA GLY A 360 -19.98 -24.54 7.33
C GLY A 360 -20.53 -25.39 6.18
N PHE A 361 -19.97 -25.24 4.97
CA PHE A 361 -20.33 -26.04 3.79
C PHE A 361 -19.86 -27.49 3.92
N ARG A 362 -18.61 -27.72 4.38
CA ARG A 362 -18.10 -29.08 4.66
C ARG A 362 -18.88 -29.75 5.78
N ASN A 363 -19.28 -28.99 6.80
CA ASN A 363 -20.13 -29.50 7.88
C ASN A 363 -21.54 -29.86 7.39
N ARG A 364 -22.12 -29.10 6.47
CA ARG A 364 -23.39 -29.45 5.81
C ARG A 364 -23.25 -30.68 4.90
N ILE A 365 -22.22 -30.76 4.06
CA ILE A 365 -21.95 -31.95 3.23
C ILE A 365 -21.72 -33.19 4.11
N ARG A 366 -20.97 -33.06 5.21
CA ARG A 366 -20.76 -34.17 6.16
C ARG A 366 -22.07 -34.59 6.83
N LYS A 367 -22.94 -33.64 7.23
CA LYS A 367 -24.28 -33.93 7.76
C LYS A 367 -25.19 -34.60 6.73
N VAL A 368 -25.08 -34.23 5.46
CA VAL A 368 -25.83 -34.85 4.36
C VAL A 368 -25.28 -36.24 4.06
N ARG A 369 -23.95 -36.43 4.03
CA ARG A 369 -23.31 -37.75 3.91
C ARG A 369 -23.54 -38.68 5.10
N SER A 370 -23.73 -38.15 6.30
CA SER A 370 -24.09 -38.97 7.48
C SER A 370 -25.58 -39.30 7.55
N LYS A 371 -26.41 -38.63 6.75
CA LYS A 371 -27.86 -38.90 6.63
C LYS A 371 -28.21 -39.70 5.39
N LEU A 372 -27.39 -39.62 4.34
CA LEU A 372 -27.41 -40.53 3.21
C LEU A 372 -26.58 -41.73 3.60
N ASP A 373 -27.28 -42.78 4.02
CA ASP A 373 -26.73 -44.09 4.36
C ASP A 373 -26.15 -44.73 3.08
N PHE A 374 -25.01 -44.23 2.61
CA PHE A 374 -24.24 -44.87 1.56
C PHE A 374 -23.59 -46.10 2.17
N ARG A 375 -24.37 -47.17 2.29
CA ARG A 375 -23.83 -48.52 2.28
C ARG A 375 -22.94 -48.60 1.05
N ARG A 376 -21.65 -48.87 1.26
CA ARG A 376 -20.75 -49.18 0.14
C ARG A 376 -21.42 -50.30 -0.65
N ALA A 377 -21.54 -50.12 -1.96
CA ALA A 377 -21.88 -51.22 -2.85
C ALA A 377 -20.81 -52.31 -2.64
N GLY A 378 -21.20 -53.39 -1.95
CA GLY A 378 -20.29 -54.44 -1.48
C GLY A 378 -20.63 -54.99 -0.10
N ASP A 379 -21.28 -54.21 0.78
CA ASP A 379 -21.66 -54.71 2.11
C ASP A 379 -22.99 -55.46 2.02
N THR A 380 -22.92 -56.77 1.79
CA THR A 380 -24.07 -57.66 2.05
C THR A 380 -24.22 -57.87 3.54
N ALA A 381 -25.46 -58.07 4.01
CA ALA A 381 -25.79 -58.21 5.43
C ALA A 381 -25.15 -59.42 6.14
N ALA A 382 -24.37 -60.26 5.43
CA ALA A 382 -23.73 -61.45 5.95
C ALA A 382 -22.19 -61.37 6.04
N GLY A 383 -21.55 -60.29 5.57
CA GLY A 383 -20.11 -60.07 5.80
C GLY A 383 -19.19 -61.23 5.38
N LEU A 384 -19.39 -61.80 4.19
CA LEU A 384 -18.49 -62.79 3.62
C LEU A 384 -17.97 -62.28 2.27
N CYS A 385 -16.65 -62.15 2.16
CA CYS A 385 -15.92 -61.87 0.93
C CYS A 385 -15.95 -63.07 -0.02
#